data_AF-A0A0P0E0J6-F1
#
_entry.id   AF-A0A0P0E0J6-F1
#
_cell.length_a   1.000
_cell.length_b   1.000
_cell.length_c   1.000
_cell.angle_alpha   90.00
_cell.angle_beta   90.00
_cell.angle_gamma   90.00
#
_symmetry.space_group_name_H-M   'P 1'
#
loop_
_entity.id
_entity.type
_entity.pdbx_description
1 polymer ?
#
loop_
_entity_poly.entity_id
_entity_poly.type
_entity_poly.pdbx_seq_one_letter_code
_entity_poly.pdbx_strand_id
1 'polypeptide(L)'
;MRLSAIMGRNRFTKEPGPVVAELIEAAGERTEILRSAVGRWIGSREDRYTVTLATALREAFGHLGLEDAIRLGQERAAAPVHTSQGFHRD
;
A
#
# COMPACT_ATOMS: atom_id res chain seq x y z
N MET A 1 -1.75 3.65 -10.41
CA MET A 1 -2.35 2.29 -10.46
C MET A 1 -3.65 2.31 -9.68
N ARG A 2 -4.72 1.67 -10.18
CA ARG A 2 -6.07 1.72 -9.60
C ARG A 2 -6.14 1.27 -8.13
N LEU A 3 -5.43 0.21 -7.77
CA LEU A 3 -5.42 -0.34 -6.39
C LEU A 3 -4.82 0.63 -5.35
N SER A 4 -3.72 1.31 -5.69
CA SER A 4 -3.11 2.28 -4.77
C SER A 4 -3.97 3.53 -4.60
N ALA A 5 -4.78 3.89 -5.60
CA ALA A 5 -5.76 4.96 -5.50
C ALA A 5 -6.92 4.59 -4.55
N ILE A 6 -7.42 3.35 -4.63
CA ILE A 6 -8.46 2.83 -3.72
C ILE A 6 -7.98 2.88 -2.27
N MET A 7 -6.80 2.32 -1.97
CA MET A 7 -6.25 2.36 -0.61
C MET A 7 -5.92 3.79 -0.16
N GLY A 8 -5.42 4.64 -1.07
CA GLY A 8 -5.13 6.04 -0.80
C GLY A 8 -6.36 6.86 -0.41
N ARG A 9 -7.48 6.66 -1.10
CA ARG A 9 -8.77 7.33 -0.83
C ARG A 9 -9.34 6.90 0.53
N ASN A 10 -9.20 5.62 0.87
CA ASN A 10 -9.80 5.04 2.06
C ASN A 10 -8.83 4.89 3.24
N ARG A 11 -7.65 5.52 3.19
CA ARG A 11 -6.56 5.31 4.16
C ARG A 11 -6.93 5.51 5.63
N PHE A 12 -7.95 6.30 5.92
CA PHE A 12 -8.42 6.60 7.27
C PHE A 12 -9.79 5.97 7.58
N THR A 13 -10.25 5.02 6.76
CA THR A 13 -11.53 4.34 6.96
C THR A 13 -11.57 3.65 8.32
N LYS A 14 -12.77 3.62 8.91
CA LYS A 14 -13.09 2.77 10.06
C LYS A 14 -13.79 1.48 9.65
N GLU A 15 -14.21 1.39 8.39
CA GLU A 15 -14.90 0.26 7.80
C GLU A 15 -14.06 -0.25 6.61
N PRO A 16 -13.12 -1.17 6.86
CA PRO A 16 -12.23 -1.66 5.81
C PRO A 16 -12.89 -2.70 4.89
N GLY A 17 -14.00 -3.34 5.31
CA GLY A 17 -14.68 -4.39 4.55
C GLY A 17 -15.03 -3.99 3.10
N PRO A 18 -15.72 -2.85 2.87
CA PRO A 18 -16.01 -2.38 1.51
C PRO A 18 -14.75 -2.11 0.67
N VAL A 19 -13.66 -1.66 1.30
CA VAL A 19 -12.39 -1.40 0.62
C VAL A 19 -11.74 -2.71 0.17
N VAL A 20 -11.76 -3.73 1.02
CA VAL A 20 -11.26 -5.07 0.69
C VAL A 20 -12.05 -5.66 -0.49
N ALA A 21 -13.39 -5.55 -0.46
CA ALA A 21 -14.23 -6.01 -1.56
C ALA A 21 -13.91 -5.28 -2.88
N GLU A 22 -13.78 -3.94 -2.85
CA GLU A 22 -13.41 -3.15 -4.02
C GLU A 22 -12.02 -3.53 -4.57
N LEU A 23 -11.06 -3.86 -3.70
CA LEU A 23 -9.74 -4.32 -4.11
C LEU A 23 -9.77 -5.70 -4.78
N ILE A 24 -10.57 -6.63 -4.25
CA ILE A 24 -10.76 -7.96 -4.84
C ILE A 24 -11.38 -7.81 -6.24
N GLU A 25 -12.44 -7.02 -6.36
CA GLU A 25 -13.10 -6.77 -7.65
C GLU A 25 -12.14 -6.11 -8.65
N ALA A 26 -11.41 -5.07 -8.22
CA ALA A 26 -10.48 -4.35 -9.08
C ALA A 26 -9.29 -5.22 -9.50
N ALA A 27 -8.83 -6.13 -8.65
CA ALA A 27 -7.74 -7.05 -8.96
C ALA A 27 -8.20 -8.24 -9.82
N GLY A 28 -9.39 -8.78 -9.59
CA GLY A 28 -9.82 -10.05 -10.17
C GLY A 28 -8.80 -11.16 -9.90
N GLU A 29 -8.42 -11.92 -10.93
CA GLU A 29 -7.44 -13.02 -10.81
C GLU A 29 -5.97 -12.58 -10.69
N ARG A 30 -5.69 -11.27 -10.73
CA ARG A 30 -4.31 -10.73 -10.72
C ARG A 30 -3.77 -10.64 -9.29
N THR A 31 -3.72 -11.78 -8.60
CA THR A 31 -3.29 -11.90 -7.20
C THR A 31 -1.87 -11.42 -6.96
N GLU A 32 -0.95 -11.61 -7.91
CA GLU A 32 0.43 -11.10 -7.83
C GLU A 32 0.48 -9.56 -7.79
N ILE A 33 -0.37 -8.90 -8.59
CA ILE A 33 -0.47 -7.44 -8.61
C ILE A 33 -1.12 -6.94 -7.32
N LEU A 34 -2.14 -7.64 -6.84
CA LEU A 34 -2.79 -7.34 -5.56
C LEU A 34 -1.80 -7.46 -4.40
N ARG A 35 -1.08 -8.58 -4.32
CA ARG A 35 0.00 -8.83 -3.35
C ARG A 35 1.02 -7.70 -3.35
N SER A 36 1.55 -7.36 -4.54
CA SER A 36 2.57 -6.32 -4.68
C SER A 36 2.06 -4.95 -4.25
N ALA A 37 0.85 -4.57 -4.67
CA ALA A 37 0.27 -3.27 -4.37
C ALA A 37 -0.07 -3.13 -2.89
N VAL A 38 -0.74 -4.13 -2.31
CA VAL A 38 -1.14 -4.15 -0.89
C VAL A 38 0.07 -4.15 0.01
N GLY A 39 1.04 -5.04 -0.23
CA GLY A 39 2.24 -5.12 0.60
C GLY A 39 3.04 -3.82 0.60
N ARG A 40 3.29 -3.23 -0.59
CA ARG A 40 3.98 -1.94 -0.67
C ARG A 40 3.22 -0.81 0.02
N TRP A 41 1.88 -0.81 -0.06
CA TRP A 41 1.07 0.21 0.60
C TRP A 41 1.17 0.09 2.12
N ILE A 42 1.04 -1.12 2.68
CA ILE A 42 1.22 -1.37 4.12
C ILE A 42 2.61 -0.90 4.56
N GLY A 43 3.67 -1.39 3.90
CA GLY A 43 5.04 -1.06 4.27
C GLY A 43 5.39 0.44 4.19
N SER A 44 4.72 1.20 3.32
CA SER A 44 5.00 2.63 3.15
C SER A 44 4.10 3.55 3.98
N ARG A 45 2.96 3.07 4.48
CA ARG A 45 1.92 3.93 5.07
C ARG A 45 1.39 3.49 6.42
N GLU A 46 1.76 2.33 6.93
CA GLU A 46 1.31 1.84 8.24
C GLU A 46 1.73 2.83 9.35
N ASP A 47 0.73 3.51 9.92
CA ASP A 47 0.85 4.46 11.02
C ASP A 47 -0.38 4.36 11.94
N ARG A 48 -0.42 5.17 13.01
CA ARG A 48 -1.52 5.16 13.99
C ARG A 48 -2.92 5.43 13.41
N TYR A 49 -3.01 6.08 12.25
CA TYR A 49 -4.26 6.47 11.60
C TYR A 49 -4.67 5.51 10.48
N THR A 50 -3.71 4.81 9.87
CA THR A 50 -3.94 3.84 8.80
C THR A 50 -3.96 2.39 9.28
N VAL A 51 -3.60 2.14 10.55
CA VAL A 51 -3.53 0.80 11.16
C VAL A 51 -4.80 -0.02 10.95
N THR A 52 -5.99 0.59 11.03
CA THR A 52 -7.27 -0.10 10.80
C THR A 52 -7.33 -0.74 9.41
N LEU A 53 -6.93 0.00 8.37
CA LEU A 53 -6.92 -0.54 7.01
C LEU A 53 -5.76 -1.53 6.82
N ALA A 54 -4.58 -1.24 7.38
CA ALA A 54 -3.42 -2.12 7.28
C ALA A 54 -3.68 -3.51 7.89
N THR A 55 -4.27 -3.57 9.10
CA THR A 55 -4.64 -4.82 9.76
C THR A 55 -5.62 -5.62 8.91
N ALA A 56 -6.70 -5.00 8.43
CA ALA A 56 -7.69 -5.69 7.60
C ALA A 56 -7.10 -6.22 6.29
N LEU A 57 -6.15 -5.49 5.67
CA LEU A 57 -5.46 -5.94 4.47
C LEU A 57 -4.54 -7.15 4.76
N ARG A 58 -3.85 -7.18 5.92
CA ARG A 58 -3.04 -8.33 6.33
C ARG A 58 -3.91 -9.56 6.59
N GLU A 59 -5.06 -9.39 7.24
CA GLU A 59 -6.01 -10.48 7.49
C GLU A 59 -6.60 -11.02 6.20
N ALA A 60 -7.06 -10.14 5.29
CA ALA A 60 -7.69 -10.53 4.04
C ALA A 60 -6.71 -11.17 3.04
N PHE A 61 -5.47 -10.65 2.96
CA PHE A 61 -4.53 -11.00 1.88
C PHE A 61 -3.23 -11.64 2.36
N GLY A 62 -3.08 -11.92 3.65
CA GLY A 62 -1.85 -12.51 4.22
C GLY A 62 -1.47 -13.86 3.60
N HIS A 63 -2.46 -14.64 3.16
CA HIS A 63 -2.26 -15.91 2.46
C HIS A 63 -1.53 -15.76 1.11
N LEU A 64 -1.44 -14.55 0.54
CA LEU A 64 -0.70 -14.27 -0.68
C LEU A 64 0.81 -14.08 -0.45
N GLY A 65 1.28 -14.04 0.80
CA GLY A 65 2.68 -13.80 1.14
C GLY A 65 3.10 -12.33 0.92
N LEU A 66 2.60 -11.42 1.75
CA LEU A 66 2.81 -9.97 1.60
C LEU A 66 4.21 -9.49 2.04
N GLU A 67 4.94 -10.29 2.81
CA GLU A 67 6.11 -9.84 3.59
C GLU A 67 7.22 -9.18 2.75
N ASP A 68 7.58 -9.75 1.60
CA ASP A 68 8.63 -9.15 0.75
C ASP A 68 8.17 -7.83 0.12
N ALA A 69 6.87 -7.73 -0.23
CA ALA A 69 6.31 -6.50 -0.75
C ALA A 69 6.18 -5.41 0.35
N ILE A 70 5.91 -5.82 1.60
CA ILE A 70 5.93 -4.95 2.78
C ILE A 70 7.33 -4.42 3.03
N ARG A 71 8.34 -5.29 3.08
CA ARG A 71 9.74 -4.92 3.25
C ARG A 71 10.18 -3.91 2.19
N LEU A 72 9.87 -4.17 0.93
CA LEU A 72 10.15 -3.25 -0.17
C LEU A 72 9.43 -1.89 -0.01
N GLY A 73 8.21 -1.89 0.51
CA GLY A 73 7.47 -0.66 0.82
C GLY A 73 8.18 0.18 1.89
N GLN A 74 8.66 -0.47 2.95
CA GLN A 74 9.39 0.15 4.05
C GLN A 74 10.73 0.74 3.58
N GLU A 75 11.52 -0.04 2.83
CA GLU A 75 12.80 0.40 2.26
C GLU A 75 12.64 1.66 1.41
N ARG A 76 11.61 1.70 0.55
CA ARG A 76 11.34 2.86 -0.31
C ARG A 76 10.85 4.07 0.46
N ALA A 77 10.16 3.88 1.57
CA ALA A 77 9.71 4.98 2.44
C ALA A 77 10.85 5.54 3.29
N ALA A 78 11.81 4.69 3.67
CA ALA A 78 13.01 5.06 4.41
C ALA A 78 14.10 5.69 3.54
N ALA A 79 14.11 5.40 2.23
CA ALA A 79 15.07 5.99 1.31
C ALA A 79 14.93 7.53 1.28
N PRO A 80 16.04 8.28 1.45
CA PRO A 80 16.00 9.74 1.35
C PRO A 80 15.53 10.12 -0.05
N VAL A 81 14.55 11.03 -0.12
CA VAL A 81 14.10 11.58 -1.39
C VAL A 81 15.29 12.37 -1.94
N HIS A 82 15.92 11.88 -3.01
CA HIS A 82 16.87 12.67 -3.77
C HIS A 82 16.13 13.86 -4.37
N THR A 83 16.06 14.96 -3.62
CA THR A 83 15.72 16.25 -4.20
C THR A 83 16.89 16.64 -5.08
N SER A 84 16.77 16.44 -6.38
CA SER A 84 17.62 17.15 -7.34
C SER A 84 17.20 18.62 -7.35
N GLN A 85 17.40 19.34 -6.24
CA GLN A 85 17.39 20.79 -6.20
C GLN A 85 18.83 21.26 -6.35
N GLY A 86 19.37 21.03 -7.54
CA GLY A 86 20.64 21.56 -8.02
C GLY A 86 20.44 22.13 -9.41
N PHE A 87 19.43 22.99 -9.59
CA PHE A 87 19.37 23.83 -10.78
C PHE A 87 20.33 25.01 -10.58
N HIS A 88 21.43 24.90 -11.29
CA HIS A 88 22.50 25.85 -11.52
C HIS A 88 21.99 27.22 -12.02
N ARG A 89 22.55 28.30 -11.45
CA ARG A 89 22.72 29.61 -12.11
C ARG A 89 23.79 30.41 -11.37
N ASP A 90 24.94 30.58 -12.00
CA ASP A 90 25.64 31.87 -12.21
C ASP A 90 26.70 31.67 -13.31
#